data_AF-A0A936KUN5-F1
#
_entry.id   AF-A0A936KUN5-F1
#
_cell.length_a   1.000
_cell.length_b   1.000
_cell.length_c   1.000
_cell.angle_alpha   90.00
_cell.angle_beta   90.00
_cell.angle_gamma   90.00
#
_symmetry.space_group_name_H-M   'P 1'
#
loop_
_entity.id
_entity.type
_entity.pdbx_description
1 polymer ?
#
loop_
_entity_poly.entity_id
_entity_poly.type
_entity_poly.pdbx_seq_one_letter_code
_entity_poly.pdbx_strand_id
1 'polypeptide(L)'
;MRKKLLLLLTTLACLATFAQMPKTFSYQAIVRNSDDNILKNKTVGVQSTILQGADTSNVVYEEYKTTKTNINGLLTIEIGTNTETTDFTKIDWSQGPYFLETKISLTADTKFSITAISQLLTVPYALSASTVTDEKLTVAKTITADDVASWNSKLNSSDLKYISSMIATLEGRLNKTLFEVTDIENHTYRVVQIGSQLWMAENLRVNSYNDGSIIPNIIPNDQWAALTEGAFADFNNSPDSSAKYGTLYNQPAVQTGKLCMQGWHVPSKDEWNNLMYFLTNSGYGYEGTGIDIAKALSGTEGWIATSVVGAPGNDMSSNNYTGFSAYPAGLRQDAGGYVVFGSEEHWWTSTETSYVKIDNDNTNLLINARVDMNYGMNVRCVKD
;
A
#
# COMPACT_ATOMS: atom_id res chain seq x y z
N MET A 1 42.41 22.86 13.22
CA MET A 1 42.25 22.25 14.56
C MET A 1 41.37 23.05 15.53
N ARG A 2 41.48 24.39 15.60
CA ARG A 2 40.72 25.23 16.57
C ARG A 2 39.18 25.08 16.54
N LYS A 3 38.54 24.92 15.38
CA LYS A 3 37.06 24.76 15.27
C LYS A 3 36.55 23.38 15.72
N LYS A 4 37.32 22.31 15.54
CA LYS A 4 36.96 20.96 15.99
C LYS A 4 37.14 20.78 17.51
N LEU A 5 38.12 21.48 18.09
CA LEU A 5 38.35 21.52 19.53
C LEU A 5 37.21 22.27 20.26
N LEU A 6 36.71 23.36 19.68
CA LEU A 6 35.59 24.12 20.24
C LEU A 6 34.29 23.31 20.24
N LEU A 7 34.02 22.57 19.17
CA LEU A 7 32.83 21.72 19.04
C LEU A 7 32.84 20.53 20.03
N LEU A 8 34.02 19.92 20.22
CA LEU A 8 34.22 18.84 21.19
C LEU A 8 34.08 19.32 22.64
N LEU A 9 34.55 20.54 22.95
CA LEU A 9 34.35 21.14 24.28
C LEU A 9 32.87 21.46 24.54
N THR A 10 32.12 21.92 23.54
CA THR A 10 30.68 22.21 23.71
C THR A 10 29.82 20.95 23.85
N THR A 11 30.14 19.86 23.16
CA THR A 11 29.40 18.59 23.32
C THR A 11 29.72 17.89 24.64
N LEU A 12 30.95 18.02 25.14
CA LEU A 12 31.34 17.50 26.46
C LEU A 12 30.69 18.30 27.61
N ALA A 13 30.44 19.61 27.42
CA ALA A 13 29.80 20.47 28.42
C ALA A 13 28.28 20.18 28.58
N CYS A 14 27.58 19.73 27.54
CA CYS A 14 26.16 19.36 27.64
C CYS A 14 25.92 18.02 28.36
N LEU A 15 26.92 17.13 28.42
CA LEU A 15 26.81 15.81 29.05
C LEU A 15 27.04 15.84 30.58
N ALA A 16 27.33 17.00 31.18
CA ALA A 16 27.67 17.13 32.59
C ALA A 16 26.59 17.79 33.47
N THR A 17 25.38 18.01 32.94
CA THR A 17 24.26 18.52 33.76
C THR A 17 23.35 17.39 34.21
N PHE A 18 23.82 16.58 35.16
CA PHE A 18 22.90 15.76 35.95
C PHE A 18 22.14 16.68 36.89
N ALA A 19 20.91 17.03 36.54
CA ALA A 19 19.96 17.54 37.51
C ALA A 19 19.65 16.40 38.49
N GLN A 20 20.39 16.33 39.61
CA GLN A 20 20.04 15.42 40.69
C GLN A 20 18.84 16.02 41.43
N MET A 21 17.73 15.27 41.48
CA MET A 21 16.60 15.65 42.32
C MET A 21 17.08 15.69 43.78
N PRO A 22 16.86 16.80 44.51
CA PRO A 22 17.21 16.86 45.92
C PRO A 22 16.48 15.74 46.69
N LYS A 23 17.25 14.86 47.34
CA LYS A 23 16.73 13.81 48.22
C LYS A 23 16.55 14.39 49.63
N THR A 24 15.72 15.42 49.75
CA THR A 24 15.45 16.15 51.00
C THR A 24 13.95 16.45 51.08
N PHE A 25 13.45 16.78 52.26
CA PHE A 25 12.06 17.26 52.41
C PHE A 25 11.96 18.41 53.41
N SER A 26 11.00 19.31 53.21
CA SER A 26 10.79 20.45 54.12
C SER A 26 10.02 20.04 55.37
N TYR A 27 10.42 20.55 56.53
CA TYR A 27 9.72 20.43 57.81
C TYR A 27 9.40 21.82 58.36
N GLN A 28 8.19 21.97 58.89
CA GLN A 28 7.69 23.21 59.46
C GLN A 28 6.99 22.95 60.80
N ALA A 29 7.26 23.79 61.80
CA ALA A 29 6.62 23.71 63.10
C ALA A 29 6.47 25.09 63.75
N ILE A 30 5.44 25.26 64.57
CA ILE A 30 5.24 26.47 65.38
C ILE A 30 5.77 26.20 66.79
N VAL A 31 6.70 27.01 67.26
CA VAL A 31 7.30 26.84 68.59
C VAL A 31 6.61 27.73 69.60
N ARG A 32 6.15 27.13 70.69
CA ARG A 32 5.55 27.81 71.85
C ARG A 32 6.36 27.50 73.11
N ASN A 33 6.33 28.41 74.09
CA ASN A 33 6.88 28.14 75.42
C ASN A 33 5.84 27.45 76.33
N SER A 34 6.21 27.19 77.58
CA SER A 34 5.32 26.57 78.60
C SER A 34 4.06 27.39 78.92
N ASP A 35 4.07 28.68 78.62
CA ASP A 35 2.96 29.62 78.86
C ASP A 35 2.08 29.79 77.61
N ASP A 36 2.24 28.91 76.61
CA ASP A 36 1.56 28.94 75.31
C ASP A 36 1.88 30.17 74.41
N ASN A 37 2.90 30.96 74.78
CA ASN A 37 3.34 32.10 73.97
C ASN A 37 4.20 31.63 72.79
N ILE A 38 3.90 32.14 71.59
CA ILE A 38 4.73 31.89 70.40
C ILE A 38 6.12 32.52 70.55
N LEU A 39 7.16 31.73 70.26
CA LEU A 39 8.55 32.19 70.33
C LEU A 39 8.95 32.83 69.01
N LYS A 40 8.89 34.16 68.94
CA LYS A 40 9.15 34.96 67.73
C LYS A 40 10.64 35.26 67.56
N ASN A 41 11.16 35.19 66.33
CA ASN A 41 12.54 35.61 65.99
C ASN A 41 13.62 35.00 66.88
N LYS A 42 13.39 33.79 67.41
CA LYS A 42 14.28 33.12 68.35
C LYS A 42 15.08 32.04 67.62
N THR A 43 16.38 31.99 67.88
CA THR A 43 17.23 30.90 67.41
C THR A 43 16.92 29.64 68.21
N VAL A 44 16.59 28.56 67.52
CA VAL A 44 16.27 27.26 68.08
C VAL A 44 17.14 26.18 67.44
N GLY A 45 17.45 25.13 68.20
CA GLY A 45 18.10 23.92 67.70
C GLY A 45 17.07 22.85 67.43
N VAL A 46 17.18 22.14 66.31
CA VAL A 46 16.26 21.06 65.92
C VAL A 46 17.10 19.83 65.60
N GLN A 47 16.92 18.77 66.38
CA GLN A 47 17.38 17.43 66.05
C GLN A 47 16.24 16.69 65.35
N SER A 48 16.53 16.15 64.17
CA SER A 48 15.61 15.38 63.34
C SER A 48 16.13 13.95 63.24
N THR A 49 15.33 12.99 63.72
CA THR A 49 15.70 11.58 63.77
C THR A 49 14.64 10.76 63.04
N ILE A 50 15.04 9.93 62.08
CA ILE A 50 14.15 9.01 61.37
C ILE A 50 14.30 7.62 62.00
N LEU A 51 13.16 7.06 62.39
CA LEU A 51 13.04 5.76 63.04
C LEU A 51 12.38 4.76 62.08
N GLN A 52 12.88 3.52 62.04
CA GLN A 52 12.21 2.42 61.35
C GLN A 52 11.27 1.69 62.32
N GLY A 53 9.96 1.84 62.10
CA GLY A 53 8.92 1.44 63.05
C GLY A 53 8.74 2.43 64.21
N ALA A 54 7.83 2.11 65.13
CA ALA A 54 7.44 2.99 66.23
C ALA A 54 8.40 2.95 67.45
N ASP A 55 9.40 2.08 67.43
CA ASP A 55 10.40 1.98 68.50
C ASP A 55 11.47 3.06 68.34
N THR A 56 11.65 3.90 69.37
CA THR A 56 12.62 5.01 69.40
C THR A 56 14.08 4.55 69.34
N SER A 57 14.34 3.25 69.48
CA SER A 57 15.69 2.67 69.44
C SER A 57 16.18 2.40 68.02
N ASN A 58 15.28 2.34 67.02
CA ASN A 58 15.61 1.96 65.64
C ASN A 58 15.94 3.17 64.76
N VAL A 59 17.03 3.89 65.07
CA VAL A 59 17.46 5.08 64.33
C VAL A 59 18.12 4.70 63.00
N VAL A 60 17.57 5.18 61.88
CA VAL A 60 18.14 5.00 60.53
C VAL A 60 18.78 6.28 59.98
N TYR A 61 18.41 7.44 60.52
CA TYR A 61 18.99 8.73 60.14
C TYR A 61 18.84 9.74 61.29
N GLU A 62 19.84 10.59 61.44
CA GLU A 62 19.86 11.66 62.43
C GLU A 62 20.69 12.87 61.96
N GLU A 63 20.12 14.07 62.15
CA GLU A 63 20.83 15.32 61.98
C GLU A 63 20.40 16.39 63.00
N TYR A 64 21.28 17.38 63.22
CA TYR A 64 21.02 18.54 64.06
C TYR A 64 21.23 19.82 63.27
N LYS A 65 20.28 20.76 63.37
CA LYS A 65 20.33 22.07 62.70
C LYS A 65 19.90 23.19 63.62
N THR A 66 20.44 24.38 63.40
CA THR A 66 19.96 25.60 64.04
C THR A 66 19.18 26.43 63.03
N THR A 67 18.06 27.00 63.46
CA THR A 67 17.23 27.88 62.63
C THR A 67 16.61 28.98 63.48
N LYS A 68 16.04 30.01 62.84
CA LYS A 68 15.39 31.13 63.52
C LYS A 68 13.89 31.10 63.23
N THR A 69 13.06 31.12 64.25
CA THR A 69 11.60 31.23 64.08
C THR A 69 11.23 32.59 63.48
N ASN A 70 10.15 32.67 62.71
CA ASN A 70 9.67 33.96 62.18
C ASN A 70 8.77 34.71 63.18
N ILE A 71 8.12 35.80 62.75
CA ILE A 71 7.21 36.61 63.60
C ILE A 71 5.98 35.84 64.11
N ASN A 72 5.62 34.74 63.45
CA ASN A 72 4.52 33.85 63.83
C ASN A 72 5.00 32.64 64.65
N GLY A 73 6.29 32.57 65.00
CA GLY A 73 6.88 31.43 65.72
C GLY A 73 7.11 30.19 64.85
N LEU A 74 6.94 30.31 63.52
CA LEU A 74 7.17 29.22 62.56
C LEU A 74 8.67 29.04 62.35
N LEU A 75 9.17 27.83 62.56
CA LEU A 75 10.46 27.37 62.05
C LEU A 75 10.25 26.61 60.74
N THR A 76 11.21 26.73 59.84
CA THR A 76 11.28 25.95 58.60
C THR A 76 12.71 25.42 58.46
N ILE A 77 12.85 24.11 58.22
CA ILE A 77 14.13 23.46 57.90
C ILE A 77 13.94 22.48 56.74
N GLU A 78 15.01 22.17 56.02
CA GLU A 78 15.05 21.04 55.09
C GLU A 78 15.72 19.87 55.79
N ILE A 79 15.10 18.69 55.78
CA ILE A 79 15.65 17.47 56.37
C ILE A 79 16.36 16.64 55.30
N GLY A 80 17.54 16.10 55.63
CA GLY A 80 18.32 15.24 54.72
C GLY A 80 19.52 15.91 54.05
N THR A 81 19.91 17.11 54.47
CA THR A 81 21.04 17.85 53.87
C THR A 81 22.36 17.67 54.63
N ASN A 82 22.36 17.09 55.83
CA ASN A 82 23.59 16.91 56.60
C ASN A 82 24.44 15.76 56.04
N THR A 83 25.74 16.00 55.89
CA THR A 83 26.71 15.03 55.33
C THR A 83 27.60 14.39 56.40
N GLU A 84 27.52 14.80 57.67
CA GLU A 84 28.52 14.42 58.69
C GLU A 84 28.11 13.26 59.62
N THR A 85 26.82 13.04 59.90
CA THR A 85 26.37 12.01 60.88
C THR A 85 25.82 10.74 60.25
N THR A 86 24.86 10.85 59.34
CA THR A 86 24.22 9.71 58.66
C THR A 86 23.90 10.09 57.23
N ASP A 87 24.01 9.15 56.31
CA ASP A 87 23.78 9.40 54.88
C ASP A 87 22.30 9.16 54.55
N PHE A 88 21.56 10.26 54.35
CA PHE A 88 20.13 10.23 54.03
C PHE A 88 19.83 9.40 52.77
N THR A 89 20.78 9.27 51.85
CA THR A 89 20.59 8.54 50.59
C THR A 89 20.59 7.02 50.77
N LYS A 90 21.03 6.52 51.93
CA LYS A 90 21.09 5.08 52.24
C LYS A 90 19.84 4.54 52.93
N ILE A 91 18.85 5.38 53.22
CA ILE A 91 17.58 4.94 53.81
C ILE A 91 16.82 4.11 52.77
N ASP A 92 16.54 2.84 53.07
CA ASP A 92 15.71 1.98 52.21
C ASP A 92 14.22 2.21 52.48
N TRP A 93 13.65 3.23 51.82
CA TRP A 93 12.25 3.62 51.99
C TRP A 93 11.22 2.51 51.68
N SER A 94 11.62 1.38 51.08
CA SER A 94 10.74 0.23 50.84
C SER A 94 10.40 -0.54 52.13
N GLN A 95 11.24 -0.44 53.17
CA GLN A 95 11.11 -1.19 54.42
C GLN A 95 10.31 -0.43 55.50
N GLY A 96 9.40 0.46 55.08
CA GLY A 96 8.54 1.24 55.98
C GLY A 96 7.66 0.37 56.89
N PRO A 97 7.03 0.94 57.91
CA PRO A 97 6.81 2.38 58.11
C PRO A 97 7.99 3.12 58.77
N TYR A 98 8.10 4.41 58.46
CA TYR A 98 9.08 5.32 59.07
C TYR A 98 8.41 6.39 59.92
N PHE A 99 9.09 6.84 60.96
CA PHE A 99 8.63 7.90 61.86
C PHE A 99 9.70 8.99 61.96
N LEU A 100 9.27 10.25 62.01
CA LEU A 100 10.13 11.40 62.28
C LEU A 100 9.96 11.80 63.75
N GLU A 101 11.02 11.65 64.53
CA GLU A 101 11.18 12.27 65.84
C GLU A 101 11.87 13.63 65.66
N THR A 102 11.31 14.68 66.27
CA THR A 102 11.94 15.99 66.36
C THR A 102 12.14 16.39 67.80
N LYS A 103 13.35 16.86 68.14
CA LYS A 103 13.67 17.42 69.44
C LYS A 103 14.12 18.88 69.27
N ILE A 104 13.48 19.80 69.97
CA ILE A 104 13.75 21.25 69.84
C ILE A 104 14.38 21.80 71.13
N SER A 105 15.52 22.47 70.97
CA SER A 105 16.17 23.30 71.99
C SER A 105 15.81 24.77 71.78
N LEU A 106 15.34 25.42 72.86
CA LEU A 106 15.03 26.86 72.85
C LEU A 106 16.28 27.75 72.99
N THR A 107 17.44 27.16 73.22
CA THR A 107 18.74 27.81 73.41
C THR A 107 19.72 27.48 72.28
N ALA A 108 19.28 26.70 71.29
CA ALA A 108 20.10 26.22 70.18
C ALA A 108 21.35 25.42 70.61
N ASP A 109 21.27 24.79 71.78
CA ASP A 109 22.20 23.80 72.32
C ASP A 109 21.59 22.39 72.30
N THR A 110 22.28 21.39 72.85
CA THR A 110 21.78 20.01 72.95
C THR A 110 20.80 19.79 74.11
N LYS A 111 20.28 20.86 74.73
CA LYS A 111 19.27 20.76 75.80
C LYS A 111 17.87 20.88 75.21
N PHE A 112 17.34 19.74 74.81
CA PHE A 112 16.01 19.66 74.20
C PHE A 112 14.90 19.78 75.23
N SER A 113 13.87 20.55 74.90
CA SER A 113 12.74 20.86 75.78
C SER A 113 11.38 20.50 75.18
N ILE A 114 11.34 20.23 73.87
CA ILE A 114 10.14 19.83 73.14
C ILE A 114 10.51 18.59 72.34
N THR A 115 9.70 17.54 72.42
CA THR A 115 9.86 16.30 71.65
C THR A 115 8.54 15.93 71.00
N ALA A 116 8.56 15.61 69.70
CA ALA A 116 7.39 15.18 68.96
C ALA A 116 7.77 14.04 68.01
N ILE A 117 6.92 13.01 67.92
CA ILE A 117 7.06 11.89 67.00
C ILE A 117 5.84 11.89 66.07
N SER A 118 6.07 11.78 64.77
CA SER A 118 5.01 11.68 63.75
C SER A 118 5.36 10.63 62.71
N GLN A 119 4.37 9.89 62.22
CA GLN A 119 4.60 8.93 61.14
C GLN A 119 4.85 9.66 59.82
N LEU A 120 5.87 9.24 59.07
CA LEU A 120 6.09 9.67 57.70
C LEU A 120 5.18 8.86 56.78
N LEU A 121 4.12 9.49 56.26
CA LEU A 121 3.22 8.90 55.28
C LEU A 121 3.77 9.15 53.88
N THR A 122 3.95 8.09 53.09
CA THR A 122 4.33 8.21 51.68
C THR A 122 3.13 8.67 50.85
N VAL A 123 3.36 9.63 49.95
CA VAL A 123 2.35 10.01 48.94
C VAL A 123 2.31 8.89 47.89
N PRO A 124 1.12 8.46 47.39
CA PRO A 124 0.99 7.34 46.46
C PRO A 124 1.92 7.42 45.22
N TYR A 125 2.24 8.64 44.77
CA TYR A 125 3.12 8.88 43.62
C TYR A 125 4.59 8.49 43.86
N ALA A 126 5.08 8.51 45.11
CA ALA A 126 6.47 8.22 45.43
C ALA A 126 6.80 6.71 45.40
N LEU A 127 5.83 5.85 45.73
CA LEU A 127 6.00 4.38 45.67
C LEU A 127 6.00 3.85 44.24
N SER A 128 5.20 4.45 43.34
CA SER A 128 5.14 4.02 41.94
C SER A 128 6.39 4.38 41.13
N ALA A 129 7.08 5.48 41.47
CA ALA A 129 8.24 5.95 40.71
C ALA A 129 9.50 5.09 40.93
N SER A 130 9.64 4.40 42.08
CA SER A 130 10.76 3.47 42.33
C SER A 130 10.59 2.11 41.65
N THR A 131 9.36 1.75 41.26
CA THR A 131 9.04 0.45 40.63
C THR A 131 9.01 0.49 39.11
N VAL A 132 9.17 1.66 38.49
CA VAL A 132 9.38 1.74 37.03
C VAL A 132 10.87 1.54 36.77
N THR A 133 11.32 0.29 36.84
CA THR A 133 12.55 -0.10 36.14
C THR A 133 12.26 -0.05 34.63
N ASP A 134 13.22 0.44 33.86
CA ASP A 134 13.20 0.66 32.40
C ASP A 134 12.82 -0.56 31.52
N GLU A 135 12.35 -1.67 32.08
CA GLU A 135 12.07 -2.92 31.37
C GLU A 135 10.64 -3.06 30.87
N LYS A 136 9.68 -2.24 31.32
CA LYS A 136 8.26 -2.36 30.93
C LYS A 136 7.70 -1.29 30.00
N LEU A 137 8.53 -0.37 29.53
CA LEU A 137 8.31 0.36 28.28
C LEU A 137 9.50 0.03 27.37
N THR A 138 9.39 -0.95 26.48
CA THR A 138 9.18 -0.61 25.08
C THR A 138 8.89 -1.89 24.31
N VAL A 139 7.71 -1.96 23.69
CA VAL A 139 7.42 -2.91 22.60
C VAL A 139 8.50 -2.84 21.50
N ALA A 140 9.24 -1.73 21.42
CA ALA A 140 10.38 -1.56 20.51
C ALA A 140 11.62 -2.42 20.81
N LYS A 141 11.87 -2.88 22.05
CA LYS A 141 13.08 -3.66 22.38
C LYS A 141 12.98 -5.15 22.00
N THR A 142 11.76 -5.64 21.78
CA THR A 142 11.49 -7.03 21.35
C THR A 142 11.41 -7.18 19.84
N ILE A 143 11.39 -6.09 19.07
CA ILE A 143 11.47 -6.12 17.61
C ILE A 143 12.91 -6.43 17.22
N THR A 144 13.14 -7.63 16.70
CA THR A 144 14.44 -8.08 16.22
C THR A 144 14.65 -7.70 14.75
N ALA A 145 15.89 -7.81 14.27
CA ALA A 145 16.19 -7.68 12.84
C ALA A 145 15.44 -8.74 12.01
N ASP A 146 15.17 -9.92 12.59
CA ASP A 146 14.41 -10.99 11.96
C ASP A 146 12.91 -10.66 11.87
N ASP A 147 12.35 -9.96 12.86
CA ASP A 147 10.96 -9.47 12.80
C ASP A 147 10.80 -8.42 11.68
N VAL A 148 11.74 -7.49 11.59
CA VAL A 148 11.76 -6.48 10.51
C VAL A 148 11.96 -7.15 9.15
N ALA A 149 12.86 -8.13 9.05
CA ALA A 149 13.06 -8.91 7.82
C ALA A 149 11.81 -9.73 7.47
N SER A 150 11.11 -10.30 8.45
CA SER A 150 9.87 -11.04 8.26
C SER A 150 8.74 -10.12 7.77
N TRP A 151 8.56 -8.94 8.35
CA TRP A 151 7.56 -7.96 7.90
C TRP A 151 7.88 -7.43 6.49
N ASN A 152 9.14 -7.12 6.23
CA ASN A 152 9.59 -6.73 4.89
C ASN A 152 9.44 -7.87 3.87
N SER A 153 9.57 -9.13 4.30
CA SER A 153 9.33 -10.29 3.44
C SER A 153 7.85 -10.54 3.18
N LYS A 154 6.96 -10.26 4.16
CA LYS A 154 5.50 -10.43 4.07
C LYS A 154 4.83 -9.45 3.10
N LEU A 155 5.50 -8.34 2.78
CA LEU A 155 5.31 -7.62 1.52
C LEU A 155 5.93 -8.48 0.40
N ASN A 156 5.32 -9.63 0.13
CA ASN A 156 5.87 -10.61 -0.78
C ASN A 156 6.06 -9.96 -2.15
N SER A 157 7.28 -10.02 -2.67
CA SER A 157 7.63 -9.44 -3.97
C SER A 157 6.74 -9.92 -5.12
N SER A 158 6.08 -11.08 -4.99
CA SER A 158 5.11 -11.59 -5.97
C SER A 158 3.87 -10.70 -6.07
N ASP A 159 3.29 -10.28 -4.94
CA ASP A 159 2.03 -9.54 -4.91
C ASP A 159 2.28 -8.09 -5.36
N LEU A 160 3.40 -7.50 -4.94
CA LEU A 160 3.85 -6.19 -5.43
C LEU A 160 4.27 -6.23 -6.90
N LYS A 161 4.90 -7.30 -7.39
CA LYS A 161 5.20 -7.46 -8.83
C LYS A 161 3.93 -7.63 -9.64
N TYR A 162 2.97 -8.39 -9.13
CA TYR A 162 1.68 -8.59 -9.77
C TYR A 162 0.92 -7.26 -9.86
N ILE A 163 0.77 -6.55 -8.74
CA ILE A 163 0.14 -5.22 -8.72
C ILE A 163 0.88 -4.23 -9.61
N SER A 164 2.21 -4.18 -9.57
CA SER A 164 3.02 -3.31 -10.44
C SER A 164 2.84 -3.65 -11.92
N SER A 165 2.77 -4.94 -12.28
CA SER A 165 2.51 -5.39 -13.65
C SER A 165 1.09 -5.04 -14.13
N MET A 166 0.10 -5.15 -13.25
CA MET A 166 -1.27 -4.73 -13.52
C MET A 166 -1.36 -3.22 -13.71
N ILE A 167 -0.69 -2.43 -12.86
CA ILE A 167 -0.62 -0.97 -12.99
C ILE A 167 0.03 -0.57 -14.31
N ALA A 168 1.19 -1.14 -14.66
CA ALA A 168 1.86 -0.84 -15.92
C ALA A 168 0.99 -1.21 -17.15
N THR A 169 0.25 -2.31 -17.06
CA THR A 169 -0.71 -2.72 -18.10
C THR A 169 -1.89 -1.76 -18.19
N LEU A 170 -2.43 -1.31 -17.06
CA LEU A 170 -3.52 -0.33 -17.01
C LEU A 170 -3.09 1.05 -17.53
N GLU A 171 -1.90 1.52 -17.15
CA GLU A 171 -1.32 2.78 -17.66
C GLU A 171 -1.08 2.70 -19.18
N GLY A 172 -0.54 1.58 -19.66
CA GLY A 172 -0.36 1.33 -21.10
C GLY A 172 -1.69 1.28 -21.87
N ARG A 173 -2.74 0.69 -21.28
CA ARG A 173 -4.09 0.66 -21.85
C ARG A 173 -4.74 2.05 -21.86
N LEU A 174 -4.60 2.81 -20.77
CA LEU A 174 -5.17 4.15 -20.64
C LEU A 174 -4.55 5.12 -21.65
N ASN A 175 -3.23 5.04 -21.86
CA ASN A 175 -2.54 5.91 -22.82
C ASN A 175 -2.91 5.65 -24.29
N LYS A 176 -3.53 4.51 -24.61
CA LYS A 176 -3.94 4.15 -25.98
C LYS A 176 -5.45 4.24 -26.21
N THR A 177 -6.25 4.26 -25.15
CA THR A 177 -7.72 4.26 -25.23
C THR A 177 -8.24 5.68 -25.34
N LEU A 178 -9.00 5.98 -26.38
CA LEU A 178 -9.60 7.31 -26.58
C LEU A 178 -10.90 7.46 -25.78
N PHE A 179 -11.79 6.48 -25.89
CA PHE A 179 -13.03 6.35 -25.12
C PHE A 179 -13.50 4.89 -25.19
N GLU A 180 -14.66 4.60 -24.58
CA GLU A 180 -15.29 3.27 -24.63
C GLU A 180 -16.66 3.35 -25.31
N VAL A 181 -17.06 2.26 -25.97
CA VAL A 181 -18.34 2.13 -26.66
C VAL A 181 -19.06 0.86 -26.17
N THR A 182 -20.38 0.91 -26.04
CA THR A 182 -21.18 -0.17 -25.45
C THR A 182 -22.25 -0.67 -26.40
N ASP A 183 -22.32 -1.99 -26.60
CA ASP A 183 -23.29 -2.64 -27.51
C ASP A 183 -24.70 -2.78 -26.90
N ILE A 184 -25.60 -3.44 -27.66
CA ILE A 184 -27.00 -3.69 -27.24
C ILE A 184 -27.12 -4.63 -26.03
N GLU A 185 -26.07 -5.40 -25.74
CA GLU A 185 -26.00 -6.37 -24.64
C GLU A 185 -25.20 -5.84 -23.43
N ASN A 186 -24.83 -4.56 -23.46
CA ASN A 186 -24.00 -3.88 -22.45
C ASN A 186 -22.55 -4.38 -22.36
N HIS A 187 -22.01 -4.99 -23.41
CA HIS A 187 -20.57 -5.21 -23.47
C HIS A 187 -19.87 -3.90 -23.86
N THR A 188 -18.86 -3.54 -23.08
CA THR A 188 -18.04 -2.36 -23.31
C THR A 188 -16.74 -2.73 -24.02
N TYR A 189 -16.37 -1.91 -24.99
CA TYR A 189 -15.19 -2.06 -25.83
C TYR A 189 -14.38 -0.78 -25.83
N ARG A 190 -13.05 -0.89 -25.81
CA ARG A 190 -12.18 0.26 -25.93
C ARG A 190 -12.14 0.72 -27.38
N VAL A 191 -11.99 2.02 -27.58
CA VAL A 191 -11.81 2.62 -28.89
C VAL A 191 -10.42 3.21 -29.00
N VAL A 192 -9.72 2.87 -30.09
CA VAL A 192 -8.40 3.39 -30.43
C VAL A 192 -8.46 4.15 -31.75
N GLN A 193 -7.62 5.18 -31.88
CA GLN A 193 -7.47 5.91 -33.13
C GLN A 193 -6.27 5.38 -33.91
N ILE A 194 -6.49 4.96 -35.16
CA ILE A 194 -5.43 4.52 -36.08
C ILE A 194 -5.57 5.34 -37.36
N GLY A 195 -4.63 6.25 -37.59
CA GLY A 195 -4.74 7.26 -38.63
C GLY A 195 -5.97 8.14 -38.39
N SER A 196 -6.85 8.23 -39.39
CA SER A 196 -8.12 8.95 -39.31
C SER A 196 -9.28 8.10 -38.81
N GLN A 197 -9.10 6.79 -38.63
CA GLN A 197 -10.17 5.85 -38.29
C GLN A 197 -10.23 5.56 -36.80
N LEU A 198 -11.43 5.33 -36.29
CA LEU A 198 -11.68 4.93 -34.91
C LEU A 198 -12.11 3.46 -34.90
N TRP A 199 -11.29 2.62 -34.27
CA TRP A 199 -11.44 1.17 -34.26
C TRP A 199 -11.79 0.67 -32.86
N MET A 200 -12.64 -0.34 -32.78
CA MET A 200 -12.73 -1.17 -31.59
C MET A 200 -11.38 -1.86 -31.34
N ALA A 201 -10.97 -1.95 -30.08
CA ALA A 201 -9.75 -2.64 -29.66
C ALA A 201 -9.98 -4.10 -29.29
N GLU A 202 -11.23 -4.55 -29.18
CA GLU A 202 -11.58 -5.95 -28.91
C GLU A 202 -12.55 -6.46 -29.98
N ASN A 203 -12.59 -7.78 -30.17
CA ASN A 203 -13.54 -8.41 -31.08
C ASN A 203 -14.97 -8.27 -30.53
N LEU A 204 -15.93 -8.10 -31.44
CA LEU A 204 -17.35 -8.10 -31.13
C LEU A 204 -17.78 -9.46 -30.54
N ARG A 205 -18.74 -9.43 -29.62
CA ARG A 205 -19.25 -10.62 -28.90
C ARG A 205 -20.75 -10.54 -28.58
N VAL A 206 -21.52 -9.98 -29.51
CA VAL A 206 -22.98 -9.91 -29.40
C VAL A 206 -23.64 -11.22 -29.81
N ASN A 207 -24.74 -11.56 -29.16
CA ASN A 207 -25.62 -12.69 -29.51
C ASN A 207 -26.91 -12.23 -30.20
N SER A 208 -27.06 -10.92 -30.39
CA SER A 208 -28.18 -10.26 -31.06
C SER A 208 -27.69 -9.17 -32.01
N TYR A 209 -28.44 -8.95 -33.07
CA TYR A 209 -28.25 -7.82 -33.97
C TYR A 209 -28.62 -6.51 -33.27
N ASN A 210 -28.16 -5.38 -33.81
CA ASN A 210 -28.39 -4.04 -33.28
C ASN A 210 -29.86 -3.58 -33.30
N ASP A 211 -30.75 -4.34 -33.94
CA ASP A 211 -32.22 -4.16 -33.90
C ASP A 211 -32.91 -5.07 -32.86
N GLY A 212 -32.15 -5.83 -32.09
CA GLY A 212 -32.62 -6.74 -31.05
C GLY A 212 -33.02 -8.14 -31.56
N SER A 213 -32.94 -8.41 -32.86
CA SER A 213 -33.19 -9.76 -33.37
C SER A 213 -32.05 -10.71 -32.98
N ILE A 214 -32.41 -11.95 -32.61
CA ILE A 214 -31.44 -12.94 -32.08
C ILE A 214 -30.64 -13.56 -33.22
N ILE A 215 -29.34 -13.71 -33.01
CA ILE A 215 -28.45 -14.51 -33.87
C ILE A 215 -28.43 -15.94 -33.32
N PRO A 216 -28.78 -16.98 -34.09
CA PRO A 216 -28.76 -18.35 -33.59
C PRO A 216 -27.32 -18.83 -33.30
N ASN A 217 -27.11 -19.42 -32.13
CA ASN A 217 -25.89 -20.16 -31.81
C ASN A 217 -26.02 -21.59 -32.35
N ILE A 218 -25.20 -21.96 -33.33
CA ILE A 218 -25.26 -23.26 -33.99
C ILE A 218 -24.03 -24.08 -33.61
N ILE A 219 -24.21 -25.08 -32.76
CA ILE A 219 -23.13 -25.93 -32.25
C ILE A 219 -22.77 -27.09 -33.19
N PRO A 220 -23.72 -27.87 -33.75
CA PRO A 220 -23.40 -29.04 -34.57
C PRO A 220 -22.73 -28.66 -35.91
N ASN A 221 -21.68 -29.39 -36.27
CA ASN A 221 -20.87 -29.08 -37.46
C ASN A 221 -21.61 -29.28 -38.78
N ASP A 222 -22.44 -30.32 -38.85
CA ASP A 222 -23.29 -30.62 -39.99
C ASP A 222 -24.36 -29.54 -40.21
N GLN A 223 -24.94 -29.03 -39.13
CA GLN A 223 -25.88 -27.90 -39.20
C GLN A 223 -25.18 -26.62 -39.65
N TRP A 224 -24.00 -26.33 -39.08
CA TRP A 224 -23.20 -25.18 -39.44
C TRP A 224 -22.85 -25.15 -40.94
N ALA A 225 -22.39 -26.29 -41.47
CA ALA A 225 -22.02 -26.42 -42.87
C ALA A 225 -23.19 -26.22 -43.85
N ALA A 226 -24.43 -26.41 -43.38
CA ALA A 226 -25.64 -26.27 -44.18
C ALA A 226 -26.32 -24.90 -44.02
N LEU A 227 -25.74 -23.97 -43.25
CA LEU A 227 -26.34 -22.66 -43.00
C LEU A 227 -26.42 -21.83 -44.28
N THR A 228 -27.52 -21.08 -44.37
CA THR A 228 -27.76 -20.02 -45.36
C THR A 228 -28.12 -18.70 -44.70
N GLU A 229 -28.38 -18.72 -43.39
CA GLU A 229 -28.77 -17.57 -42.56
C GLU A 229 -27.66 -17.23 -41.57
N GLY A 230 -27.74 -16.04 -40.99
CA GLY A 230 -26.78 -15.58 -39.99
C GLY A 230 -26.73 -16.48 -38.76
N ALA A 231 -25.54 -16.82 -38.30
CA ALA A 231 -25.31 -17.59 -37.10
C ALA A 231 -24.00 -17.18 -36.43
N PHE A 232 -23.87 -17.56 -35.15
CA PHE A 232 -22.63 -17.42 -34.42
C PHE A 232 -22.24 -18.71 -33.70
N ALA A 233 -20.98 -18.78 -33.28
CA ALA A 233 -20.51 -19.73 -32.29
C ALA A 233 -19.31 -19.16 -31.53
N ASP A 234 -19.15 -19.60 -30.28
CA ASP A 234 -17.91 -19.37 -29.55
C ASP A 234 -16.86 -20.42 -29.94
N PHE A 235 -15.58 -20.07 -29.82
CA PHE A 235 -14.50 -20.98 -30.18
C PHE A 235 -14.59 -22.27 -29.34
N ASN A 236 -14.51 -23.43 -30.01
CA ASN A 236 -14.70 -24.75 -29.40
C ASN A 236 -16.00 -24.91 -28.59
N ASN A 237 -17.04 -24.11 -28.88
CA ASN A 237 -18.30 -24.08 -28.14
C ASN A 237 -18.12 -23.78 -26.65
N SER A 238 -17.11 -22.98 -26.30
CA SER A 238 -16.81 -22.58 -24.92
C SER A 238 -17.30 -21.15 -24.68
N PRO A 239 -18.42 -20.92 -23.97
CA PRO A 239 -19.00 -19.58 -23.81
C PRO A 239 -18.06 -18.53 -23.22
N ASP A 240 -17.13 -18.95 -22.35
CA ASP A 240 -16.16 -18.05 -21.72
C ASP A 240 -15.06 -17.57 -22.69
N SER A 241 -14.91 -18.18 -23.87
CA SER A 241 -13.86 -17.77 -24.83
C SER A 241 -14.12 -16.38 -25.41
N SER A 242 -15.38 -16.02 -25.60
CA SER A 242 -15.77 -14.78 -26.27
C SER A 242 -15.38 -13.53 -25.50
N ALA A 243 -15.27 -13.61 -24.17
CA ALA A 243 -14.84 -12.50 -23.34
C ALA A 243 -13.43 -12.00 -23.66
N LYS A 244 -12.55 -12.88 -24.13
CA LYS A 244 -11.18 -12.52 -24.54
C LYS A 244 -11.02 -12.49 -26.06
N TYR A 245 -11.60 -13.46 -26.75
CA TYR A 245 -11.32 -13.74 -28.15
C TYR A 245 -12.40 -13.24 -29.11
N GLY A 246 -13.56 -12.83 -28.60
CA GLY A 246 -14.72 -12.50 -29.42
C GLY A 246 -15.52 -13.72 -29.87
N THR A 247 -16.58 -13.44 -30.59
CA THR A 247 -17.51 -14.43 -31.11
C THR A 247 -17.30 -14.62 -32.62
N LEU A 248 -17.40 -15.87 -33.08
CA LEU A 248 -17.24 -16.21 -34.50
C LEU A 248 -18.59 -16.14 -35.20
N TYR A 249 -18.70 -15.26 -36.19
CA TYR A 249 -19.89 -15.08 -37.01
C TYR A 249 -19.69 -15.69 -38.39
N ASN A 250 -20.74 -16.20 -39.01
CA ASN A 250 -20.71 -16.54 -40.44
C ASN A 250 -20.93 -15.29 -41.32
N GLN A 251 -20.65 -15.40 -42.61
CA GLN A 251 -20.78 -14.28 -43.53
C GLN A 251 -22.22 -13.76 -43.66
N PRO A 252 -23.28 -14.60 -43.70
CA PRO A 252 -24.65 -14.11 -43.70
C PRO A 252 -24.98 -13.19 -42.52
N ALA A 253 -24.42 -13.45 -41.33
CA ALA A 253 -24.60 -12.56 -40.19
C ALA A 253 -23.93 -11.19 -40.41
N VAL A 254 -22.74 -11.18 -41.02
CA VAL A 254 -22.00 -9.95 -41.35
C VAL A 254 -22.73 -9.10 -42.39
N GLN A 255 -23.28 -9.74 -43.44
CA GLN A 255 -23.96 -9.06 -44.54
C GLN A 255 -25.28 -8.40 -44.16
N THR A 256 -25.84 -8.72 -42.99
CA THR A 256 -26.99 -7.97 -42.47
C THR A 256 -26.68 -6.49 -42.27
N GLY A 257 -25.41 -6.12 -42.05
CA GLY A 257 -24.99 -4.78 -41.66
C GLY A 257 -25.43 -4.40 -40.24
N LYS A 258 -25.90 -5.37 -39.44
CA LYS A 258 -26.53 -5.15 -38.12
C LYS A 258 -25.74 -5.69 -36.94
N LEU A 259 -24.52 -6.21 -37.14
CA LEU A 259 -23.69 -6.72 -36.04
C LEU A 259 -23.18 -5.59 -35.14
N CYS A 260 -22.64 -4.54 -35.75
CA CYS A 260 -22.06 -3.41 -35.02
C CYS A 260 -23.14 -2.49 -34.44
N MET A 261 -22.80 -1.79 -33.36
CA MET A 261 -23.69 -0.81 -32.73
C MET A 261 -23.98 0.39 -33.64
N GLN A 262 -25.01 1.17 -33.32
CA GLN A 262 -25.37 2.35 -34.09
C GLN A 262 -24.19 3.34 -34.22
N GLY A 263 -23.92 3.81 -35.44
CA GLY A 263 -22.78 4.69 -35.75
C GLY A 263 -21.45 3.94 -35.96
N TRP A 264 -21.52 2.61 -36.05
CA TRP A 264 -20.39 1.72 -36.31
C TRP A 264 -20.80 0.66 -37.33
N HIS A 265 -19.82 0.16 -38.08
CA HIS A 265 -20.04 -0.87 -39.09
C HIS A 265 -18.88 -1.87 -39.14
N VAL A 266 -19.12 -2.99 -39.83
CA VAL A 266 -18.07 -3.96 -40.14
C VAL A 266 -17.17 -3.34 -41.22
N PRO A 267 -15.86 -3.20 -41.00
CA PRO A 267 -14.96 -2.52 -41.90
C PRO A 267 -14.96 -3.16 -43.28
N SER A 268 -14.99 -2.32 -44.30
CA SER A 268 -14.77 -2.71 -45.68
C SER A 268 -13.31 -3.08 -45.93
N LYS A 269 -13.04 -3.73 -47.07
CA LYS A 269 -11.68 -3.97 -47.52
C LYS A 269 -10.86 -2.68 -47.66
N ASP A 270 -11.49 -1.59 -48.11
CA ASP A 270 -10.82 -0.31 -48.30
C ASP A 270 -10.42 0.35 -46.98
N GLU A 271 -11.24 0.17 -45.94
CA GLU A 271 -10.91 0.65 -44.59
C GLU A 271 -9.75 -0.11 -43.96
N TRP A 272 -9.69 -1.43 -44.17
CA TRP A 272 -8.51 -2.21 -43.80
C TRP A 272 -7.27 -1.77 -44.59
N ASN A 273 -7.40 -1.50 -45.89
CA ASN A 273 -6.29 -0.95 -46.69
C ASN A 273 -5.82 0.41 -46.16
N ASN A 274 -6.73 1.29 -45.75
CA ASN A 274 -6.39 2.59 -45.16
C ASN A 274 -5.61 2.44 -43.85
N LEU A 275 -6.04 1.53 -42.97
CA LEU A 275 -5.31 1.16 -41.77
C LEU A 275 -3.90 0.65 -42.12
N MET A 276 -3.80 -0.31 -43.05
CA MET A 276 -2.51 -0.88 -43.47
C MET A 276 -1.58 0.19 -44.03
N TYR A 277 -2.10 1.07 -44.88
CA TYR A 277 -1.36 2.17 -45.48
C TYR A 277 -0.82 3.13 -44.41
N PHE A 278 -1.67 3.54 -43.46
CA PHE A 278 -1.25 4.40 -42.35
C PHE A 278 -0.11 3.78 -41.54
N LEU A 279 -0.27 2.53 -41.10
CA LEU A 279 0.72 1.84 -40.29
C LEU A 279 2.05 1.66 -41.03
N THR A 280 1.97 1.24 -42.29
CA THR A 280 3.13 1.03 -43.16
C THR A 280 3.97 2.29 -43.29
N ASN A 281 3.33 3.47 -43.36
CA ASN A 281 3.98 4.74 -43.63
C ASN A 281 4.27 5.59 -42.38
N SER A 282 3.87 5.14 -41.19
CA SER A 282 3.94 5.94 -39.95
C SER A 282 4.79 5.32 -38.84
N GLY A 283 5.72 4.43 -39.20
CA GLY A 283 6.68 3.86 -38.25
C GLY A 283 6.14 2.74 -37.37
N TYR A 284 5.09 2.04 -37.80
CA TYR A 284 4.49 0.92 -37.06
C TYR A 284 4.96 -0.47 -37.51
N GLY A 285 5.79 -0.56 -38.55
CA GLY A 285 6.53 -1.78 -38.88
C GLY A 285 7.51 -2.14 -37.76
N TYR A 286 7.88 -3.42 -37.67
CA TYR A 286 8.81 -3.92 -36.67
C TYR A 286 10.17 -3.20 -36.69
N GLU A 287 10.68 -2.83 -37.87
CA GLU A 287 11.91 -2.02 -38.01
C GLU A 287 11.63 -0.54 -38.35
N GLY A 288 10.43 -0.05 -38.06
CA GLY A 288 10.01 1.32 -38.34
C GLY A 288 8.99 1.41 -39.48
N THR A 289 9.36 1.99 -40.61
CA THR A 289 8.43 2.13 -41.75
C THR A 289 8.54 0.90 -42.65
N GLY A 290 7.43 0.18 -42.88
CA GLY A 290 7.44 -1.07 -43.63
C GLY A 290 6.13 -1.84 -43.52
N ILE A 291 5.97 -2.89 -44.33
CA ILE A 291 4.75 -3.71 -44.41
C ILE A 291 4.61 -4.73 -43.27
N ASP A 292 5.65 -4.84 -42.44
CA ASP A 292 5.83 -5.69 -41.27
C ASP A 292 5.05 -5.19 -40.04
N ILE A 293 3.76 -4.91 -40.24
CA ILE A 293 2.87 -4.23 -39.28
C ILE A 293 2.07 -5.15 -38.36
N ALA A 294 2.15 -6.48 -38.53
CA ALA A 294 1.31 -7.43 -37.79
C ALA A 294 1.49 -7.30 -36.27
N LYS A 295 2.74 -7.13 -35.84
CA LYS A 295 3.10 -6.95 -34.43
C LYS A 295 2.43 -5.73 -33.79
N ALA A 296 2.29 -4.63 -34.53
CA ALA A 296 1.71 -3.40 -34.01
C ALA A 296 0.22 -3.52 -33.68
N LEU A 297 -0.47 -4.49 -34.29
CA LEU A 297 -1.89 -4.78 -34.08
C LEU A 297 -2.13 -5.94 -33.09
N SER A 298 -1.20 -6.89 -33.06
CA SER A 298 -1.29 -8.12 -32.28
C SER A 298 -1.30 -7.87 -30.78
N GLY A 299 -2.05 -8.66 -30.01
CA GLY A 299 -2.03 -8.67 -28.55
C GLY A 299 -0.69 -9.14 -27.99
N THR A 300 -0.43 -8.82 -26.73
CA THR A 300 0.86 -9.08 -26.07
C THR A 300 1.01 -10.48 -25.49
N GLU A 301 0.05 -11.36 -25.76
CA GLU A 301 0.01 -12.74 -25.25
C GLU A 301 -0.93 -13.60 -26.12
N GLY A 302 -0.90 -14.91 -25.89
CA GLY A 302 -1.80 -15.88 -26.52
C GLY A 302 -1.31 -16.43 -27.86
N TRP A 303 -0.37 -15.76 -28.52
CA TRP A 303 0.26 -16.26 -29.76
C TRP A 303 1.19 -17.43 -29.48
N ILE A 304 1.16 -18.45 -30.34
CA ILE A 304 2.13 -19.54 -30.34
C ILE A 304 3.50 -18.95 -30.66
N ALA A 305 4.48 -19.25 -29.79
CA ALA A 305 5.82 -18.71 -29.91
C ALA A 305 6.51 -19.13 -31.22
N THR A 306 7.24 -18.20 -31.83
CA THR A 306 8.02 -18.44 -33.04
C THR A 306 9.40 -17.77 -32.98
N SER A 307 10.35 -18.30 -33.76
CA SER A 307 11.67 -17.71 -33.96
C SER A 307 11.70 -16.70 -35.12
N VAL A 308 10.60 -16.51 -35.86
CA VAL A 308 10.54 -15.53 -36.95
C VAL A 308 10.57 -14.12 -36.37
N VAL A 309 11.71 -13.45 -36.53
CA VAL A 309 11.93 -12.09 -36.04
C VAL A 309 10.88 -11.15 -36.65
N GLY A 310 10.31 -10.29 -35.81
CA GLY A 310 9.28 -9.33 -36.23
C GLY A 310 7.86 -9.89 -36.32
N ALA A 311 7.67 -11.21 -36.27
CA ALA A 311 6.33 -11.81 -36.28
C ALA A 311 5.64 -11.70 -34.90
N PRO A 312 4.30 -11.74 -34.83
CA PRO A 312 3.53 -11.64 -33.58
C PRO A 312 3.91 -12.63 -32.48
N GLY A 313 4.28 -13.87 -32.83
CA GLY A 313 4.67 -14.90 -31.87
C GLY A 313 6.13 -14.79 -31.39
N ASN A 314 6.92 -13.87 -31.93
CA ASN A 314 8.30 -13.64 -31.50
C ASN A 314 8.34 -12.45 -30.52
N ASP A 315 8.73 -12.64 -29.26
CA ASP A 315 8.70 -11.57 -28.25
C ASP A 315 7.34 -10.83 -28.18
N MET A 316 6.29 -11.53 -27.77
CA MET A 316 4.94 -10.95 -27.70
C MET A 316 4.85 -9.70 -26.81
N SER A 317 5.78 -9.50 -25.88
CA SER A 317 5.78 -8.35 -24.98
C SER A 317 5.94 -7.01 -25.70
N SER A 318 6.54 -7.01 -26.90
CA SER A 318 6.69 -5.83 -27.75
C SER A 318 5.53 -5.61 -28.73
N ASN A 319 4.49 -6.45 -28.70
CA ASN A 319 3.32 -6.31 -29.56
C ASN A 319 2.39 -5.15 -29.14
N ASN A 320 1.35 -4.93 -29.95
CA ASN A 320 0.20 -4.08 -29.67
C ASN A 320 0.52 -2.58 -29.57
N TYR A 321 1.46 -2.09 -30.38
CA TYR A 321 1.85 -0.68 -30.35
C TYR A 321 0.66 0.27 -30.60
N THR A 322 -0.27 -0.10 -31.47
CA THR A 322 -1.49 0.67 -31.81
C THR A 322 -2.58 0.64 -30.73
N GLY A 323 -2.60 -0.37 -29.85
CA GLY A 323 -3.69 -0.63 -28.93
C GLY A 323 -4.85 -1.45 -29.52
N PHE A 324 -4.78 -1.86 -30.78
CA PHE A 324 -5.81 -2.66 -31.49
C PHE A 324 -6.09 -4.04 -30.87
N SER A 325 -5.13 -4.60 -30.11
CA SER A 325 -5.27 -5.80 -29.27
C SER A 325 -5.86 -7.03 -29.98
N ALA A 326 -5.28 -7.44 -31.11
CA ALA A 326 -5.68 -8.67 -31.81
C ALA A 326 -5.18 -9.94 -31.09
N TYR A 327 -6.09 -10.72 -30.52
CA TYR A 327 -5.75 -12.02 -29.92
C TYR A 327 -6.05 -13.17 -30.89
N PRO A 328 -5.24 -14.24 -30.93
CA PRO A 328 -5.38 -15.35 -31.89
C PRO A 328 -6.53 -16.28 -31.51
N ALA A 329 -7.75 -15.92 -31.89
CA ALA A 329 -8.96 -16.65 -31.57
C ALA A 329 -9.16 -17.92 -32.40
N GLY A 330 -8.37 -18.11 -33.46
CA GLY A 330 -8.63 -19.14 -34.44
C GLY A 330 -9.85 -18.82 -35.32
N LEU A 331 -10.39 -19.84 -35.99
CA LEU A 331 -11.61 -19.73 -36.78
C LEU A 331 -12.43 -21.02 -36.70
N ARG A 332 -13.67 -20.94 -37.20
CA ARG A 332 -14.49 -22.10 -37.53
C ARG A 332 -14.52 -22.30 -39.05
N GLN A 333 -14.21 -23.48 -39.52
CA GLN A 333 -14.22 -23.83 -40.94
C GLN A 333 -15.67 -23.94 -41.45
N ASP A 334 -15.82 -23.89 -42.76
CA ASP A 334 -17.07 -24.13 -43.49
C ASP A 334 -17.72 -25.46 -43.13
N ALA A 335 -16.93 -26.52 -42.95
CA ALA A 335 -17.42 -27.83 -42.47
C ALA A 335 -17.70 -27.89 -40.95
N GLY A 336 -17.58 -26.77 -40.23
CA GLY A 336 -17.89 -26.61 -38.81
C GLY A 336 -16.74 -26.86 -37.82
N GLY A 337 -15.60 -27.39 -38.25
CA GLY A 337 -14.44 -27.65 -37.37
C GLY A 337 -13.74 -26.37 -36.89
N TYR A 338 -13.19 -26.37 -35.67
CA TYR A 338 -12.42 -25.24 -35.12
C TYR A 338 -10.93 -25.47 -35.28
N VAL A 339 -10.19 -24.47 -35.77
CA VAL A 339 -8.77 -24.61 -36.11
C VAL A 339 -7.99 -23.34 -35.75
N VAL A 340 -6.65 -23.45 -35.81
CA VAL A 340 -5.66 -22.35 -35.75
C VAL A 340 -5.72 -21.44 -34.51
N PHE A 341 -6.28 -21.95 -33.41
CA PHE A 341 -6.24 -21.25 -32.11
C PHE A 341 -4.81 -21.02 -31.65
N GLY A 342 -4.51 -19.80 -31.20
CA GLY A 342 -3.16 -19.41 -30.81
C GLY A 342 -2.23 -19.12 -31.99
N SER A 343 -2.50 -19.59 -33.20
CA SER A 343 -1.66 -19.31 -34.37
C SER A 343 -2.19 -18.20 -35.26
N GLU A 344 -3.51 -18.06 -35.42
CA GLU A 344 -4.08 -17.09 -36.35
C GLU A 344 -5.28 -16.35 -35.77
N GLU A 345 -5.50 -15.13 -36.24
CA GLU A 345 -6.69 -14.32 -35.99
C GLU A 345 -7.32 -13.90 -37.31
N HIS A 346 -8.64 -14.00 -37.41
CA HIS A 346 -9.39 -13.75 -38.65
C HIS A 346 -10.55 -12.80 -38.42
N TRP A 347 -10.68 -11.80 -39.30
CA TRP A 347 -11.82 -10.88 -39.32
C TRP A 347 -12.54 -10.89 -40.65
N TRP A 348 -13.86 -10.91 -40.58
CA TRP A 348 -14.67 -10.56 -41.72
C TRP A 348 -14.48 -9.10 -42.13
N THR A 349 -14.61 -8.86 -43.44
CA THR A 349 -14.86 -7.52 -43.98
C THR A 349 -16.32 -7.43 -44.43
N SER A 350 -16.88 -6.22 -44.50
CA SER A 350 -18.21 -6.02 -45.12
C SER A 350 -18.19 -6.22 -46.64
N THR A 351 -17.02 -6.09 -47.27
CA THR A 351 -16.82 -6.43 -48.68
C THR A 351 -16.96 -7.94 -48.88
N GLU A 352 -17.91 -8.35 -49.73
CA GLU A 352 -18.23 -9.77 -49.93
C GLU A 352 -17.01 -10.61 -50.27
N THR A 353 -16.97 -11.81 -49.68
CA THR A 353 -15.93 -12.84 -49.89
C THR A 353 -14.51 -12.45 -49.46
N SER A 354 -14.28 -11.32 -48.79
CA SER A 354 -12.96 -10.98 -48.23
C SER A 354 -12.90 -11.00 -46.70
N TYR A 355 -11.72 -11.34 -46.21
CA TYR A 355 -11.38 -11.38 -44.80
C TYR A 355 -9.94 -10.89 -44.59
N VAL A 356 -9.63 -10.49 -43.37
CA VAL A 356 -8.30 -10.06 -42.94
C VAL A 356 -7.77 -11.06 -41.93
N LYS A 357 -6.46 -11.33 -41.98
CA LYS A 357 -5.83 -12.19 -40.99
C LYS A 357 -4.44 -11.76 -40.54
N ILE A 358 -4.08 -12.19 -39.34
CA ILE A 358 -2.74 -12.15 -38.78
C ILE A 358 -2.32 -13.57 -38.41
N ASP A 359 -1.09 -13.94 -38.78
CA ASP A 359 -0.48 -15.23 -38.43
C ASP A 359 0.64 -15.02 -37.39
N ASN A 360 0.86 -15.99 -36.52
CA ASN A 360 1.87 -15.90 -35.45
C ASN A 360 3.31 -15.80 -35.99
N ASP A 361 3.57 -16.31 -37.19
CA ASP A 361 4.87 -16.38 -37.83
C ASP A 361 5.00 -15.55 -39.11
N ASN A 362 4.02 -14.68 -39.38
CA ASN A 362 4.05 -13.72 -40.48
C ASN A 362 4.14 -12.29 -39.95
N THR A 363 5.02 -11.48 -40.54
CA THR A 363 5.20 -10.08 -40.14
C THR A 363 4.11 -9.16 -40.65
N ASN A 364 3.33 -9.59 -41.65
CA ASN A 364 2.40 -8.72 -42.37
C ASN A 364 0.95 -8.97 -41.95
N LEU A 365 0.13 -7.92 -42.02
CA LEU A 365 -1.32 -8.07 -42.05
C LEU A 365 -1.74 -8.51 -43.46
N LEU A 366 -2.58 -9.53 -43.58
CA LEU A 366 -2.99 -10.09 -44.86
C LEU A 366 -4.48 -9.83 -45.12
N ILE A 367 -4.80 -9.45 -46.36
CA ILE A 367 -6.19 -9.38 -46.84
C ILE A 367 -6.37 -10.45 -47.91
N ASN A 368 -7.30 -11.37 -47.65
CA ASN A 368 -7.59 -12.51 -48.51
C ASN A 368 -9.02 -12.40 -49.08
N ALA A 369 -9.32 -13.21 -50.09
CA ALA A 369 -10.61 -13.23 -50.77
C ALA A 369 -11.04 -14.65 -51.16
N ARG A 370 -12.29 -14.79 -51.65
CA ARG A 370 -12.90 -16.04 -52.14
C ARG A 370 -13.01 -17.13 -51.07
N VAL A 371 -13.43 -16.75 -49.87
CA VAL A 371 -13.73 -17.69 -48.79
C VAL A 371 -15.20 -18.12 -48.81
N ASP A 372 -15.48 -19.34 -48.35
CA ASP A 372 -16.84 -19.84 -48.20
C ASP A 372 -17.60 -19.04 -47.12
N MET A 373 -18.89 -18.81 -47.35
CA MET A 373 -19.73 -17.98 -46.48
C MET A 373 -19.95 -18.59 -45.08
N ASN A 374 -19.77 -19.91 -44.95
CA ASN A 374 -19.94 -20.65 -43.72
C ASN A 374 -18.66 -20.72 -42.87
N TYR A 375 -17.58 -20.01 -43.20
CA TYR A 375 -16.52 -19.82 -42.21
C TYR A 375 -17.08 -19.01 -41.02
N GLY A 376 -16.65 -19.33 -39.80
CA GLY A 376 -16.87 -18.51 -38.61
C GLY A 376 -15.62 -17.72 -38.30
N MET A 377 -15.69 -16.39 -38.39
CA MET A 377 -14.57 -15.49 -38.11
C MET A 377 -15.05 -14.35 -37.20
N ASN A 378 -14.11 -13.68 -36.54
CA ASN A 378 -14.43 -12.55 -35.68
C ASN A 378 -14.86 -11.32 -36.49
N VAL A 379 -15.42 -10.36 -35.78
CA VAL A 379 -15.73 -9.03 -36.30
C VAL A 379 -15.08 -7.98 -35.42
N ARG A 380 -14.45 -7.00 -36.06
CA ARG A 380 -14.00 -5.75 -35.44
C ARG A 380 -14.83 -4.63 -36.03
N CYS A 381 -15.41 -3.73 -35.24
CA CYS A 381 -16.16 -2.60 -35.80
C CYS A 381 -15.27 -1.35 -35.93
N VAL A 382 -15.58 -0.53 -36.93
CA VAL A 382 -15.02 0.80 -37.16
C VAL A 382 -16.14 1.82 -37.14
N LYS A 383 -15.86 3.04 -36.66
CA LYS A 383 -16.85 4.11 -36.57
C LYS A 383 -17.10 4.75 -37.94
N ASP A 384 -18.36 5.09 -38.22
CA ASP A 384 -18.82 5.73 -39.46
C ASP A 384 -18.16 7.09 -39.77
#